data_AF-A0A284R3X1-F1
#
_entry.id   AF-A0A284R3X1-F1
#
_cell.length_a   1.000
_cell.length_b   1.000
_cell.length_c   1.000
_cell.angle_alpha   90.00
_cell.angle_beta   90.00
_cell.angle_gamma   90.00
#
_symmetry.space_group_name_H-M   'P 1'
#
loop_
_entity.id
_entity.type
_entity.pdbx_description
1 polymer ?
#
loop_
_entity_poly.entity_id
_entity_poly.type
_entity_poly.pdbx_seq_one_letter_code
_entity_poly.pdbx_strand_id
1 'polypeptide(L)'
;MNSQGGSIRWSYFHSALQLAVRRSARKWTYEDFAECFPTYTKEDKDGSTAIFNQISDYIETQSFRDLDRLFRSFNVQENIDILHRVIEEAKERKEARIERSDQWREDLEPRAAIAARTVPKLEEENARLREILSQTEQENNALNAQLQDRATRTNENDQQTLRLLKKLDEASRCDFETVGISQPSKGFGRMEHIAIGGARSVDETNHGVHQACFALVAFLPVHALERIPSLPSLYHVPNSYTTLTRSYHNTPGQPPLSLSLSSSSE
;
A
#
# COMPACT_ATOMS: atom_id res chain seq x y z
N MET A 1 37.34 -10.27 19.78
CA MET A 1 36.69 -10.52 18.47
C MET A 1 35.40 -9.73 18.49
N ASN A 2 35.39 -8.59 17.80
CA ASN A 2 34.37 -7.56 17.95
C ASN A 2 33.08 -7.97 17.22
N SER A 3 31.96 -7.96 17.95
CA SER A 3 30.59 -8.01 17.44
C SER A 3 30.27 -6.72 16.68
N GLN A 4 30.87 -6.49 15.52
CA GLN A 4 30.59 -5.32 14.69
C GLN A 4 29.40 -5.63 13.78
N GLY A 5 28.19 -5.48 14.30
CA GLY A 5 26.98 -5.33 13.47
C GLY A 5 25.72 -6.06 13.90
N GLY A 6 25.72 -6.82 15.01
CA GLY A 6 24.52 -7.54 15.48
C GLY A 6 24.07 -7.11 16.88
N SER A 7 22.85 -7.48 17.25
CA SER A 7 22.29 -7.22 18.59
C SER A 7 23.09 -7.86 19.72
N ILE A 8 22.84 -7.41 20.94
CA ILE A 8 23.38 -8.04 22.17
C ILE A 8 22.98 -9.53 22.20
N ARG A 9 21.74 -9.84 21.85
CA ARG A 9 21.21 -11.21 21.79
C ARG A 9 21.96 -12.07 20.77
N TRP A 10 22.25 -11.53 19.58
CA TRP A 10 23.07 -12.20 18.57
C TRP A 10 24.46 -12.53 19.11
N SER A 11 25.12 -11.57 19.76
CA SER A 11 26.45 -11.76 20.34
C SER A 11 26.48 -12.90 21.36
N TYR A 12 25.49 -12.98 22.26
CA TYR A 12 25.37 -14.09 23.21
C TYR A 12 25.09 -15.43 22.54
N PHE A 13 24.13 -15.46 21.60
CA PHE A 13 23.79 -16.67 20.85
C PHE A 13 25.02 -17.22 20.11
N HIS A 14 25.69 -16.36 19.34
CA HIS A 14 26.83 -16.73 18.52
C HIS A 14 28.02 -17.19 19.38
N SER A 15 28.37 -16.45 20.44
CA SER A 15 29.48 -16.82 21.34
C SER A 15 29.23 -18.12 22.09
N ALA A 16 28.00 -18.36 22.57
CA ALA A 16 27.62 -19.62 23.22
C ALA A 16 27.75 -20.81 22.26
N LEU A 17 27.31 -20.64 21.01
CA LEU A 17 27.42 -21.68 20.00
C LEU A 17 28.88 -21.96 19.62
N GLN A 18 29.70 -20.91 19.45
CA GLN A 18 31.12 -21.07 19.20
C GLN A 18 31.83 -21.84 20.32
N LEU A 19 31.47 -21.56 21.57
CA LEU A 19 32.00 -22.29 22.73
C LEU A 19 31.57 -23.75 22.71
N ALA A 20 30.30 -24.04 22.36
CA ALA A 20 29.80 -25.40 22.27
C ALA A 20 30.53 -26.22 21.18
N VAL A 21 30.74 -25.63 20.00
CA VAL A 21 31.50 -26.27 18.91
C VAL A 21 32.91 -26.61 19.36
N ARG A 22 33.64 -25.63 19.92
CA ARG A 22 35.01 -25.84 20.43
C ARG A 22 35.09 -26.94 21.48
N ARG A 23 34.14 -26.95 22.42
CA ARG A 23 34.07 -27.99 23.45
C ARG A 23 33.76 -29.36 22.87
N SER A 24 32.89 -29.45 21.87
CA SER A 24 32.53 -30.71 21.24
C SER A 24 33.66 -31.29 20.38
N ALA A 25 34.35 -30.45 19.60
CA ALA A 25 35.45 -30.87 18.73
C ALA A 25 36.66 -31.41 19.52
N ARG A 26 36.88 -30.89 20.73
CA ARG A 26 38.02 -31.24 21.60
C ARG A 26 37.61 -32.05 22.84
N LYS A 27 36.41 -32.63 22.85
CA LYS A 27 35.91 -33.41 24.00
C LYS A 27 36.68 -34.71 24.19
N TRP A 28 37.12 -35.31 23.09
CA TRP A 28 37.91 -36.53 23.06
C TRP A 28 39.39 -36.15 23.11
N THR A 29 40.16 -36.89 23.90
CA THR A 29 41.59 -36.61 24.10
C THR A 29 42.46 -37.52 23.23
N TYR A 30 43.76 -37.21 23.19
CA TYR A 30 44.72 -38.07 22.51
C TYR A 30 44.78 -39.46 23.16
N GLU A 31 44.55 -39.56 24.46
CA GLU A 31 44.46 -40.84 25.19
C GLU A 31 43.30 -41.69 24.68
N ASP A 32 42.11 -41.09 24.49
CA ASP A 32 40.95 -41.79 23.92
C ASP A 32 41.25 -42.31 22.49
N PHE A 33 41.98 -41.52 21.70
CA PHE A 33 42.44 -41.91 20.37
C PHE A 33 43.47 -43.06 20.42
N ALA A 34 44.42 -43.00 21.35
CA ALA A 34 45.46 -44.01 21.51
C ALA A 34 44.91 -45.35 22.02
N GLU A 35 43.87 -45.33 22.85
CA GLU A 35 43.15 -46.53 23.29
C GLU A 35 42.49 -47.25 22.10
N CYS A 36 41.94 -46.48 21.15
CA CYS A 36 41.32 -47.03 19.94
C CYS A 36 42.34 -47.54 18.91
N PHE A 37 43.54 -46.94 18.87
CA PHE A 37 44.60 -47.26 17.89
C PHE A 37 45.96 -47.54 18.58
N PRO A 38 46.06 -48.56 19.44
CA PRO A 38 47.22 -48.77 20.30
C PRO A 38 48.48 -49.23 19.55
N THR A 39 48.34 -49.95 18.44
CA THR A 39 49.48 -50.39 17.62
C THR A 39 50.08 -49.20 16.87
N TYR A 40 49.24 -48.42 16.18
CA TYR A 40 49.67 -47.27 15.40
C TYR A 40 50.34 -46.19 16.27
N THR A 41 49.76 -45.85 17.41
CA THR A 41 50.31 -44.85 18.33
C THR A 41 51.63 -45.25 19.01
N LYS A 42 51.93 -46.55 19.08
CA LYS A 42 53.21 -47.07 19.58
C LYS A 42 54.30 -47.05 18.51
N GLU A 43 53.93 -47.27 17.25
CA GLU A 43 54.85 -47.31 16.12
C GLU A 43 55.27 -45.90 15.68
N ASP A 44 54.32 -44.96 15.61
CA ASP A 44 54.56 -43.58 15.19
C ASP A 44 53.73 -42.59 16.02
N LYS A 45 54.28 -42.19 17.16
CA LYS A 45 53.63 -41.26 18.09
C LYS A 45 53.48 -39.85 17.51
N ASP A 46 54.46 -39.41 16.73
CA ASP A 46 54.48 -38.05 16.19
C ASP A 46 53.44 -37.93 15.07
N GLY A 47 53.37 -38.92 14.16
CA GLY A 47 52.34 -38.99 13.13
C GLY A 47 50.94 -39.14 13.70
N SER A 48 50.74 -40.00 14.70
CA SER A 48 49.43 -40.18 15.31
C SER A 48 48.94 -38.92 16.05
N THR A 49 49.84 -38.18 16.69
CA THR A 49 49.53 -36.89 17.34
C THR A 49 49.18 -35.83 16.29
N ALA A 50 49.91 -35.78 15.18
CA ALA A 50 49.62 -34.86 14.08
C ALA A 50 48.24 -35.13 13.46
N ILE A 51 47.88 -36.39 13.21
CA ILE A 51 46.57 -36.78 12.68
C ILE A 51 45.45 -36.42 13.67
N PHE A 52 45.63 -36.71 14.95
CA PHE A 52 44.65 -36.35 15.99
C PHE A 52 44.33 -34.84 15.99
N ASN A 53 45.38 -34.00 15.96
CA ASN A 53 45.22 -32.55 15.90
C ASN A 53 44.55 -32.11 14.59
N GLN A 54 44.94 -32.71 13.46
CA GLN A 54 44.34 -32.42 12.16
C GLN A 54 42.84 -32.74 12.13
N ILE A 55 42.43 -33.87 12.71
CA ILE A 55 41.00 -34.25 12.80
C ILE A 55 40.26 -33.27 13.69
N SER A 56 40.82 -32.93 14.85
CA SER A 56 40.21 -31.98 15.79
C SER A 56 40.00 -30.60 15.17
N ASP A 57 41.02 -30.07 14.49
CA ASP A 57 40.96 -28.78 13.79
C ASP A 57 40.00 -28.84 12.58
N TYR A 58 39.96 -29.97 11.87
CA TYR A 58 39.03 -30.19 10.77
C TYR A 58 37.58 -30.17 11.25
N ILE A 59 37.25 -30.90 12.33
CA ILE A 59 35.89 -30.91 12.91
C ILE A 59 35.48 -29.49 13.33
N GLU A 60 36.36 -28.76 14.02
CA GLU A 60 36.10 -27.38 14.44
C GLU A 60 35.84 -26.46 13.24
N THR A 61 36.74 -26.49 12.25
CA THR A 61 36.67 -25.62 11.06
C THR A 61 35.45 -25.95 10.20
N GLN A 62 35.17 -27.22 9.97
CA GLN A 62 34.05 -27.67 9.16
C GLN A 62 32.72 -27.31 9.83
N SER A 63 32.61 -27.52 11.15
CA SER A 63 31.43 -27.12 11.92
C SER A 63 31.16 -25.62 11.81
N PHE A 64 32.18 -24.77 11.87
CA PHE A 64 31.99 -23.32 11.68
C PHE A 64 31.54 -22.95 10.28
N ARG A 65 32.10 -23.59 9.24
CA ARG A 65 31.67 -23.35 7.85
C ARG A 65 30.21 -23.74 7.63
N ASP A 66 29.79 -24.87 8.19
CA ASP A 66 28.41 -25.34 8.07
C ASP A 66 27.43 -24.44 8.85
N LEU A 67 27.82 -23.97 10.03
CA LEU A 67 27.05 -22.98 10.79
C LEU A 67 26.93 -21.65 10.06
N ASP A 68 28.01 -21.12 9.49
CA ASP A 68 27.97 -19.88 8.70
C ASP A 68 27.05 -20.01 7.49
N ARG A 69 27.06 -21.17 6.82
CA ARG A 69 26.13 -21.48 5.73
C ARG A 69 24.69 -21.47 6.22
N LEU A 70 24.40 -22.12 7.34
CA LEU A 70 23.07 -22.14 7.95
C LEU A 70 22.60 -20.73 8.32
N PHE A 71 23.46 -19.95 8.98
CA PHE A 71 23.17 -18.57 9.38
C PHE A 71 22.80 -17.69 8.20
N ARG A 72 23.51 -17.81 7.08
CA ARG A 72 23.17 -17.10 5.84
C ARG A 72 21.87 -17.60 5.23
N SER A 73 21.66 -18.91 5.16
CA SER A 73 20.47 -19.50 4.53
C SER A 73 19.16 -19.14 5.24
N PHE A 74 19.19 -19.06 6.58
CA PHE A 74 18.02 -18.75 7.39
C PHE A 74 18.00 -17.31 7.90
N ASN A 75 18.95 -16.48 7.45
CA ASN A 75 19.10 -15.09 7.88
C ASN A 75 19.01 -14.91 9.41
N VAL A 76 19.73 -15.78 10.13
CA VAL A 76 19.53 -15.97 11.58
C VAL A 76 19.89 -14.71 12.36
N GLN A 77 20.93 -13.99 11.93
CA GLN A 77 21.34 -12.75 12.57
C GLN A 77 20.21 -11.70 12.52
N GLU A 78 19.66 -11.42 11.34
CA GLU A 78 18.56 -10.45 11.20
C GLU A 78 17.33 -10.88 12.01
N ASN A 79 16.97 -12.16 11.98
CA ASN A 79 15.82 -12.67 12.75
C ASN A 79 16.01 -12.50 14.27
N ILE A 80 17.21 -12.77 14.78
CA ILE A 80 17.54 -12.57 16.20
C ILE A 80 17.56 -11.08 16.55
N ASP A 81 18.02 -10.22 15.64
CA ASP A 81 18.05 -8.77 15.82
C ASP A 81 16.62 -8.17 15.83
N ILE A 82 15.74 -8.64 14.93
CA ILE A 82 14.31 -8.29 14.94
C ILE A 82 13.67 -8.71 16.27
N LEU A 83 13.96 -9.93 16.74
CA LEU A 83 13.45 -10.41 18.02
C LEU A 83 13.95 -9.53 19.18
N HIS A 84 15.22 -9.13 19.16
CA HIS A 84 15.77 -8.25 20.18
C HIS A 84 15.03 -6.92 20.21
N ARG A 85 14.84 -6.27 19.06
CA ARG A 85 14.10 -5.02 18.93
C ARG A 85 12.66 -5.15 19.44
N VAL A 86 11.94 -6.19 19.03
CA VAL A 86 10.54 -6.41 19.48
C VAL A 86 10.45 -6.56 21.00
N ILE A 87 11.43 -7.22 21.63
CA ILE A 87 11.47 -7.39 23.08
C ILE A 87 11.78 -6.06 23.77
N GLU A 88 12.68 -5.25 23.22
CA GLU A 88 12.99 -3.91 23.77
C GLU A 88 11.77 -3.00 23.69
N GLU A 89 11.12 -2.91 22.53
CA GLU A 89 9.88 -2.14 22.38
C GLU A 89 8.76 -2.62 23.33
N ALA A 90 8.68 -3.93 23.58
CA ALA A 90 7.69 -4.48 24.51
C ALA A 90 8.02 -4.12 25.98
N LYS A 91 9.31 -4.09 26.35
CA LYS A 91 9.74 -3.64 27.68
C LYS A 91 9.45 -2.17 27.88
N GLU A 92 9.80 -1.32 26.92
CA GLU A 92 9.51 0.11 26.95
C GLU A 92 8.00 0.37 27.10
N ARG A 93 7.17 -0.35 26.35
CA ARG A 93 5.71 -0.27 26.48
C ARG A 93 5.20 -0.67 27.86
N LYS A 94 5.76 -1.75 28.42
CA LYS A 94 5.41 -2.21 29.77
C LYS A 94 5.78 -1.18 30.82
N GLU A 95 6.95 -0.55 30.70
CA GLU A 95 7.40 0.52 31.61
C GLU A 95 6.53 1.76 31.50
N ALA A 96 6.11 2.12 30.27
CA ALA A 96 5.20 3.23 30.00
C ALA A 96 3.73 2.95 30.38
N ARG A 97 3.37 1.71 30.76
CA ARG A 97 2.00 1.25 31.06
C ARG A 97 1.01 1.51 29.91
N ILE A 98 1.49 1.42 28.67
CA ILE A 98 0.65 1.58 27.48
C ILE A 98 0.04 0.21 27.13
N GLU A 99 -1.24 0.04 27.38
CA GLU A 99 -1.99 -1.12 26.88
C GLU A 99 -2.44 -0.87 25.43
N ARG A 100 -2.11 -1.81 24.54
CA ARG A 100 -2.64 -1.81 23.17
C ARG A 100 -3.74 -2.85 23.02
N SER A 101 -4.65 -2.58 22.09
CA SER A 101 -5.69 -3.52 21.63
C SER A 101 -5.15 -4.65 20.75
N ASP A 102 -3.92 -4.52 20.22
CA ASP A 102 -3.26 -5.46 19.31
C ASP A 102 -2.43 -6.56 20.00
N GLN A 103 -2.68 -6.82 21.29
CA GLN A 103 -1.94 -7.82 22.06
C GLN A 103 -2.23 -9.24 21.57
N TRP A 104 -1.17 -10.01 21.31
CA TRP A 104 -1.28 -11.43 20.99
C TRP A 104 -1.89 -12.20 22.17
N ARG A 105 -2.80 -13.12 21.85
CA ARG A 105 -3.44 -14.05 22.79
C ARG A 105 -3.44 -15.45 22.19
N GLU A 106 -3.43 -16.47 23.04
CA GLU A 106 -3.41 -17.87 22.60
C GLU A 106 -4.69 -18.24 21.83
N ASP A 107 -5.85 -17.76 22.30
CA ASP A 107 -7.16 -17.96 21.65
C ASP A 107 -7.51 -16.85 20.63
N LEU A 108 -6.50 -16.32 19.91
CA LEU A 108 -6.74 -15.26 18.94
C LEU A 108 -7.41 -15.81 17.68
N GLU A 109 -8.65 -15.38 17.45
CA GLU A 109 -9.39 -15.68 16.22
C GLU A 109 -8.59 -15.27 14.98
N PRO A 110 -8.49 -16.12 13.92
CA PRO A 110 -7.69 -15.81 12.72
C PRO A 110 -8.08 -14.47 12.07
N ARG A 111 -9.37 -14.11 12.13
CA ARG A 111 -9.85 -12.81 11.63
C ARG A 111 -9.26 -11.64 12.41
N ALA A 112 -9.16 -11.75 13.74
CA ALA A 112 -8.57 -10.73 14.59
C ALA A 112 -7.06 -10.60 14.33
N ALA A 113 -6.36 -11.71 14.13
CA ALA A 113 -4.94 -11.70 13.76
C ALA A 113 -4.68 -11.00 12.42
N ILE A 114 -5.52 -11.28 11.41
CA ILE A 114 -5.44 -10.60 10.11
C ILE A 114 -5.74 -9.11 10.28
N ALA A 115 -6.82 -8.76 10.99
CA ALA A 115 -7.24 -7.38 11.21
C ALA A 115 -6.15 -6.55 11.91
N ALA A 116 -5.48 -7.10 12.93
CA ALA A 116 -4.39 -6.43 13.63
C ALA A 116 -3.25 -6.00 12.69
N ARG A 117 -3.00 -6.76 11.61
CA ARG A 117 -2.01 -6.40 10.60
C ARG A 117 -2.56 -5.50 9.50
N THR A 118 -3.78 -5.73 9.04
CA THR A 118 -4.33 -5.05 7.86
C THR A 118 -4.92 -3.69 8.20
N VAL A 119 -5.57 -3.53 9.35
CA VAL A 119 -6.26 -2.28 9.73
C VAL A 119 -5.30 -1.09 9.80
N PRO A 120 -4.11 -1.16 10.43
CA PRO A 120 -3.19 -0.02 10.45
C PRO A 120 -2.76 0.43 9.05
N LYS A 121 -2.60 -0.52 8.12
CA LYS A 121 -2.26 -0.22 6.72
C LYS A 121 -3.43 0.42 5.96
N LEU A 122 -4.65 0.00 6.25
CA LEU A 122 -5.86 0.60 5.69
C LEU A 122 -6.10 2.01 6.25
N GLU A 123 -5.81 2.24 7.53
CA GLU A 123 -5.89 3.55 8.16
C GLU A 123 -4.86 4.53 7.57
N GLU A 124 -3.63 4.08 7.36
CA GLU A 124 -2.56 4.83 6.69
C GLU A 124 -3.00 5.28 5.27
N GLU A 125 -3.51 4.35 4.46
CA GLU A 125 -4.00 4.68 3.11
C GLU A 125 -5.27 5.56 3.14
N ASN A 126 -6.17 5.36 4.10
CA ASN A 126 -7.37 6.19 4.23
C ASN A 126 -6.97 7.64 4.56
N ALA A 127 -6.02 7.84 5.48
CA ALA A 127 -5.48 9.16 5.79
C ALA A 127 -4.87 9.83 4.55
N ARG A 128 -4.04 9.10 3.80
CA ARG A 128 -3.45 9.58 2.54
C ARG A 128 -4.50 9.99 1.51
N LEU A 129 -5.53 9.17 1.31
CA LEU A 129 -6.60 9.45 0.34
C LEU A 129 -7.44 10.67 0.75
N ARG A 130 -7.72 10.84 2.04
CA ARG A 130 -8.42 12.01 2.57
C ARG A 130 -7.63 13.30 2.36
N GLU A 131 -6.32 13.25 2.55
CA GLU A 131 -5.44 14.38 2.27
C GLU A 131 -5.51 14.78 0.80
N ILE A 132 -5.35 13.83 -0.12
CA ILE A 132 -5.44 14.07 -1.58
C ILE A 132 -6.81 14.65 -1.96
N LEU A 133 -7.88 14.11 -1.39
CA LEU A 133 -9.24 14.59 -1.63
C LEU A 133 -9.39 16.04 -1.16
N SER A 134 -8.89 16.37 0.03
CA SER A 134 -8.95 17.74 0.56
C SER A 134 -8.18 18.74 -0.31
N GLN A 135 -7.01 18.36 -0.83
CA GLN A 135 -6.20 19.19 -1.73
C GLN A 135 -6.95 19.42 -3.05
N THR A 136 -7.50 18.36 -3.63
CA THR A 136 -8.26 18.41 -4.89
C THR A 136 -9.53 19.26 -4.74
N GLU A 137 -10.24 19.16 -3.61
CA GLU A 137 -11.41 19.99 -3.33
C GLU A 137 -11.04 21.47 -3.19
N GLN A 138 -9.93 21.79 -2.53
CA GLN A 138 -9.44 23.17 -2.44
C GLN A 138 -9.08 23.74 -3.81
N GLU A 139 -8.39 22.97 -4.65
CA GLU A 139 -8.06 23.36 -6.02
C GLU A 139 -9.33 23.58 -6.87
N ASN A 140 -10.28 22.66 -6.80
CA ASN A 140 -11.56 22.80 -7.51
C ASN A 140 -12.35 24.03 -7.06
N ASN A 141 -12.40 24.29 -5.75
CA ASN A 141 -13.06 25.47 -5.22
C ASN A 141 -12.39 26.77 -5.69
N ALA A 142 -11.05 26.81 -5.71
CA ALA A 142 -10.29 27.94 -6.22
C ALA A 142 -10.51 28.17 -7.72
N LEU A 143 -10.51 27.09 -8.52
CA LEU A 143 -10.79 27.16 -9.95
C LEU A 143 -12.24 27.59 -10.23
N ASN A 144 -13.20 27.09 -9.48
CA ASN A 144 -14.60 27.49 -9.63
C ASN A 144 -14.81 28.97 -9.29
N ALA A 145 -14.14 29.48 -8.25
CA ALA A 145 -14.15 30.91 -7.94
C ALA A 145 -13.55 31.75 -9.08
N GLN A 146 -12.45 31.29 -9.69
CA GLN A 146 -11.87 31.95 -10.87
C GLN A 146 -12.80 31.93 -12.08
N LEU A 147 -13.52 30.82 -12.32
CA LEU A 147 -14.48 30.72 -13.42
C LEU A 147 -15.65 31.67 -13.22
N GLN A 148 -16.17 31.78 -11.99
CA GLN A 148 -17.24 32.73 -11.67
C GLN A 148 -16.80 34.18 -11.88
N ASP A 149 -15.62 34.57 -11.39
CA ASP A 149 -15.05 35.92 -11.62
C ASP A 149 -14.80 36.22 -13.10
N ARG A 150 -14.36 35.23 -13.88
CA ARG A 150 -14.24 35.40 -15.34
C ARG A 150 -15.59 35.57 -16.00
N ALA A 151 -16.58 34.77 -15.63
CA ALA A 151 -17.93 34.84 -16.19
C ALA A 151 -18.60 36.19 -15.90
N THR A 152 -18.45 36.74 -14.68
CA THR A 152 -18.97 38.07 -14.34
C THR A 152 -18.29 39.16 -15.16
N ARG A 153 -16.96 39.16 -15.25
CA ARG A 153 -16.21 40.12 -16.07
C ARG A 153 -16.58 40.06 -17.55
N THR A 154 -16.76 38.85 -18.11
CA THR A 154 -17.20 38.70 -19.50
C THR A 154 -18.59 39.31 -19.69
N ASN A 155 -19.55 39.03 -18.80
CA ASN A 155 -20.89 39.60 -18.88
C ASN A 155 -20.88 41.14 -18.76
N GLU A 156 -20.06 41.70 -17.86
CA GLU A 156 -19.87 43.16 -17.76
C GLU A 156 -19.28 43.76 -19.04
N ASN A 157 -18.27 43.13 -19.62
CA ASN A 157 -17.66 43.55 -20.89
C ASN A 157 -18.65 43.45 -22.06
N ASP A 158 -19.46 42.40 -22.12
CA ASP A 158 -20.49 42.22 -23.15
C ASP A 158 -21.55 43.32 -23.03
N GLN A 159 -22.00 43.64 -21.81
CA GLN A 159 -22.92 44.75 -21.57
C GLN A 159 -22.32 46.10 -21.99
N GLN A 160 -21.03 46.35 -21.71
CA GLN A 160 -20.35 47.55 -22.18
C GLN A 160 -20.29 47.62 -23.70
N THR A 161 -19.94 46.50 -24.35
CA THR A 161 -19.91 46.37 -25.81
C THR A 161 -21.28 46.69 -26.41
N LEU A 162 -22.35 46.11 -25.88
CA LEU A 162 -23.72 46.39 -26.32
C LEU A 162 -24.12 47.85 -26.14
N ARG A 163 -23.72 48.49 -25.03
CA ARG A 163 -23.95 49.93 -24.82
C ARG A 163 -23.22 50.78 -25.85
N LEU A 164 -21.98 50.43 -26.20
CA LEU A 164 -21.20 51.14 -27.21
C LEU A 164 -21.80 50.96 -28.61
N LEU A 165 -22.18 49.74 -28.97
CA LEU A 165 -22.85 49.44 -30.25
C LEU A 165 -24.17 50.22 -30.37
N LYS A 166 -24.96 50.29 -29.30
CA LYS A 166 -26.19 51.09 -29.28
C LYS A 166 -25.93 52.57 -29.55
N LYS A 167 -24.91 53.15 -28.91
CA LYS A 167 -24.51 54.56 -29.16
C LYS A 167 -24.03 54.78 -30.59
N LEU A 168 -23.31 53.82 -31.16
CA LEU A 168 -22.84 53.88 -32.54
C LEU A 168 -24.02 53.82 -33.53
N ASP A 169 -24.98 52.93 -33.28
CA ASP A 169 -26.22 52.82 -34.06
C ASP A 169 -27.01 54.14 -34.01
N GLU A 170 -27.19 54.71 -32.82
CA GLU A 170 -27.83 56.02 -32.61
C GLU A 170 -27.10 57.15 -33.39
N ALA A 171 -25.77 57.22 -33.33
CA ALA A 171 -24.99 58.22 -34.06
C ALA A 171 -25.12 58.06 -35.59
N SER A 172 -25.03 56.83 -36.10
CA SER A 172 -25.16 56.54 -37.53
C SER A 172 -26.54 56.90 -38.09
N ARG A 173 -27.58 56.81 -37.26
CA ARG A 173 -28.95 57.21 -37.62
C ARG A 173 -29.10 58.73 -37.74
N CYS A 174 -28.49 59.49 -36.83
CA CYS A 174 -28.50 60.96 -36.83
C CYS A 174 -27.73 61.56 -38.03
N ASP A 175 -26.63 60.93 -38.45
CA ASP A 175 -25.86 61.38 -39.61
C ASP A 175 -26.62 61.13 -40.94
N PHE A 176 -27.47 60.10 -41.00
CA PHE A 176 -28.29 59.83 -42.18
C PHE A 176 -29.45 60.82 -42.36
N GLU A 177 -29.99 61.35 -41.25
CA GLU A 177 -31.04 62.39 -41.28
C GLU A 177 -30.50 63.77 -41.66
N THR A 178 -29.21 64.05 -41.45
CA THR A 178 -28.57 65.35 -41.79
C THR A 178 -28.04 65.43 -43.23
N VAL A 179 -27.84 64.30 -43.93
CA VAL A 179 -27.42 64.27 -45.35
C VAL A 179 -28.63 64.25 -46.32
N GLY A 180 -29.86 64.32 -45.80
CA GLY A 180 -31.09 64.34 -46.59
C GLY A 180 -31.45 65.66 -47.28
N ILE A 181 -30.60 66.19 -48.17
CA ILE A 181 -31.03 67.03 -49.30
C ILE A 181 -30.21 66.69 -50.56
N SER A 182 -30.70 65.78 -51.40
CA SER A 182 -31.17 66.08 -52.76
C SER A 182 -31.71 64.81 -53.44
N GLN A 183 -32.75 64.97 -54.24
CA GLN A 183 -33.64 63.92 -54.75
C GLN A 183 -33.22 63.43 -56.17
N PRO A 184 -33.96 62.53 -56.85
CA PRO A 184 -33.47 61.27 -57.40
C PRO A 184 -33.24 61.27 -58.92
N SER A 185 -32.53 60.25 -59.44
CA SER A 185 -32.68 59.86 -60.86
C SER A 185 -32.74 58.34 -61.03
N LYS A 186 -33.65 57.96 -61.93
CA LYS A 186 -34.10 56.60 -62.26
C LYS A 186 -32.97 55.78 -62.90
N GLY A 187 -32.86 54.50 -62.53
CA GLY A 187 -31.99 53.54 -63.20
C GLY A 187 -32.33 52.11 -62.82
N PHE A 188 -33.13 51.48 -63.67
CA PHE A 188 -33.63 50.10 -63.60
C PHE A 188 -32.48 49.09 -63.80
N GLY A 189 -32.42 48.01 -63.02
CA GLY A 189 -31.48 46.90 -63.27
C GLY A 189 -31.47 45.78 -62.21
N ARG A 190 -32.28 44.73 -62.46
CA ARG A 190 -32.08 43.26 -62.24
C ARG A 190 -31.13 42.79 -61.12
N MET A 191 -31.64 42.10 -60.08
CA MET A 191 -31.59 40.62 -59.88
C MET A 191 -30.13 40.09 -59.76
N GLU A 192 -29.67 39.58 -58.61
CA GLU A 192 -29.94 38.22 -58.13
C GLU A 192 -29.72 38.03 -56.61
N HIS A 193 -30.31 36.93 -56.14
CA HIS A 193 -30.32 36.36 -54.79
C HIS A 193 -28.93 36.13 -54.18
N ILE A 194 -28.84 36.21 -52.83
CA ILE A 194 -28.31 35.13 -51.97
C ILE A 194 -29.00 35.25 -50.61
N ALA A 195 -29.66 34.16 -50.22
CA ALA A 195 -30.21 33.95 -48.89
C ALA A 195 -29.12 33.39 -47.97
N ILE A 196 -29.00 33.93 -46.76
CA ILE A 196 -28.53 33.16 -45.59
C ILE A 196 -29.49 33.48 -44.45
N GLY A 197 -30.35 32.51 -44.16
CA GLY A 197 -31.25 32.54 -43.02
C GLY A 197 -30.53 32.26 -41.72
N GLY A 198 -31.21 32.55 -40.61
CA GLY A 198 -30.75 32.14 -39.29
C GLY A 198 -31.38 32.88 -38.14
N ALA A 199 -32.71 32.96 -38.11
CA ALA A 199 -33.45 33.29 -36.90
C ALA A 199 -33.36 32.13 -35.89
N ARG A 200 -33.15 32.46 -34.60
CA ARG A 200 -33.94 31.99 -33.44
C ARG A 200 -33.34 32.62 -32.18
N SER A 201 -34.04 33.55 -31.56
CA SER A 201 -35.14 33.30 -30.60
C SER A 201 -34.60 32.83 -29.27
N VAL A 202 -34.46 33.83 -28.40
CA VAL A 202 -34.49 33.70 -26.95
C VAL A 202 -35.83 33.04 -26.56
N ASP A 203 -35.79 32.03 -25.71
CA ASP A 203 -36.88 31.76 -24.78
C ASP A 203 -36.27 31.34 -23.45
N GLU A 204 -36.67 32.08 -22.43
CA GLU A 204 -36.46 31.77 -21.02
C GLU A 204 -37.21 30.49 -20.66
N THR A 205 -36.59 29.61 -19.89
CA THR A 205 -37.30 28.84 -18.86
C THR A 205 -36.33 28.48 -17.74
N ASN A 206 -36.38 29.32 -16.72
CA ASN A 206 -35.96 29.02 -15.37
C ASN A 206 -36.84 27.85 -14.86
N HIS A 207 -36.27 26.68 -14.52
CA HIS A 207 -36.73 25.71 -13.51
C HIS A 207 -35.81 24.49 -13.49
N GLY A 208 -35.28 24.13 -12.31
CA GLY A 208 -34.78 22.78 -12.05
C GLY A 208 -33.27 22.58 -12.04
N VAL A 209 -32.53 23.31 -11.19
CA VAL A 209 -31.28 22.79 -10.65
C VAL A 209 -31.63 21.71 -9.64
N HIS A 210 -31.78 20.46 -10.11
CA HIS A 210 -31.56 19.23 -9.37
C HIS A 210 -31.80 18.08 -10.35
N GLN A 211 -30.90 17.10 -10.35
CA GLN A 211 -31.12 15.73 -10.86
C GLN A 211 -30.82 15.45 -12.34
N ALA A 212 -29.54 15.44 -12.72
CA ALA A 212 -29.03 14.61 -13.84
C ALA A 212 -27.49 14.46 -13.82
N CYS A 213 -26.92 13.85 -12.77
CA CYS A 213 -25.54 13.34 -12.78
C CYS A 213 -25.45 11.80 -12.89
N PHE A 214 -26.54 11.12 -13.29
CA PHE A 214 -26.54 9.68 -13.52
C PHE A 214 -26.91 9.39 -14.97
N ALA A 215 -25.91 9.31 -15.84
CA ALA A 215 -25.84 8.38 -16.98
C ALA A 215 -24.74 8.84 -17.96
N LEU A 216 -23.49 8.43 -17.71
CA LEU A 216 -22.45 8.31 -18.73
C LEU A 216 -21.37 7.34 -18.22
N VAL A 217 -21.76 6.07 -18.06
CA VAL A 217 -20.83 4.94 -17.95
C VAL A 217 -21.27 3.90 -18.97
N ALA A 218 -20.81 4.07 -20.21
CA ALA A 218 -20.76 3.01 -21.22
C ALA A 218 -19.88 3.47 -22.40
N PHE A 219 -18.91 2.61 -22.79
CA PHE A 219 -18.04 2.67 -24.00
C PHE A 219 -16.93 3.75 -23.96
N LEU A 220 -15.61 3.50 -24.05
CA LEU A 220 -14.67 2.50 -24.64
C LEU A 220 -13.23 2.88 -24.15
N PRO A 221 -12.10 2.24 -24.54
CA PRO A 221 -11.84 0.88 -25.04
C PRO A 221 -10.73 0.12 -24.27
N VAL A 222 -10.72 -1.20 -24.51
CA VAL A 222 -9.59 -2.12 -24.34
C VAL A 222 -8.43 -1.70 -25.26
N HIS A 223 -7.26 -1.37 -24.69
CA HIS A 223 -5.90 -1.60 -25.21
C HIS A 223 -4.90 -0.62 -24.56
N ALA A 224 -4.22 -1.06 -23.49
CA ALA A 224 -2.85 -0.66 -23.13
C ALA A 224 -2.46 -1.27 -21.77
N LEU A 225 -2.39 -2.61 -21.70
CA LEU A 225 -1.70 -3.31 -20.61
C LEU A 225 -0.84 -4.42 -21.23
N GLU A 226 0.29 -4.01 -21.80
CA GLU A 226 1.44 -4.89 -21.98
C GLU A 226 2.64 -4.26 -21.24
N ARG A 227 3.39 -5.15 -20.57
CA ARG A 227 4.60 -4.91 -19.74
C ARG A 227 4.36 -4.57 -18.27
N ILE A 228 3.99 -5.60 -17.51
CA ILE A 228 4.46 -5.77 -16.13
C ILE A 228 5.56 -6.85 -16.18
N PRO A 229 6.78 -6.59 -15.68
CA PRO A 229 7.82 -7.60 -15.59
C PRO A 229 7.47 -8.64 -14.51
N SER A 230 7.64 -9.91 -14.89
CA SER A 230 7.45 -11.12 -14.10
C SER A 230 8.18 -11.09 -12.77
N LEU A 231 7.45 -11.26 -11.65
CA LEU A 231 8.01 -11.65 -10.37
C LEU A 231 7.98 -13.19 -10.21
N PRO A 232 8.98 -13.79 -9.55
CA PRO A 232 9.19 -15.22 -9.55
C PRO A 232 8.21 -15.97 -8.65
N SER A 233 7.62 -17.01 -9.24
CA SER A 233 6.85 -18.06 -8.59
C SER A 233 7.70 -18.83 -7.58
N LEU A 234 7.39 -18.72 -6.29
CA LEU A 234 7.87 -19.66 -5.26
C LEU A 234 6.83 -19.76 -4.14
N TYR A 235 5.86 -20.67 -4.28
CA TYR A 235 5.32 -21.46 -3.16
C TYR A 235 4.76 -22.76 -3.71
N HIS A 236 5.60 -23.80 -3.69
CA HIS A 236 5.15 -25.18 -3.74
C HIS A 236 4.84 -25.59 -2.29
N VAL A 237 3.56 -25.64 -1.93
CA VAL A 237 3.09 -26.21 -0.66
C VAL A 237 2.64 -27.63 -0.96
N PRO A 238 3.25 -28.68 -0.37
CA PRO A 238 2.76 -30.04 -0.52
C PRO A 238 1.45 -30.19 0.25
N ASN A 239 0.44 -30.64 -0.47
CA ASN A 239 -0.89 -30.95 0.00
C ASN A 239 -0.86 -32.32 0.70
N SER A 240 -1.13 -32.37 2.00
CA SER A 240 -1.52 -33.61 2.68
C SER A 240 -2.56 -33.29 3.75
N TYR A 241 -3.80 -33.03 3.32
CA TYR A 241 -4.97 -33.09 4.18
C TYR A 241 -5.45 -34.53 4.22
N THR A 242 -5.16 -35.23 5.31
CA THR A 242 -5.89 -36.43 5.71
C THR A 242 -7.29 -36.01 6.13
N THR A 243 -8.28 -36.50 5.40
CA THR A 243 -9.70 -36.43 5.71
C THR A 243 -10.01 -37.12 7.05
N LEU A 244 -10.36 -36.34 8.07
CA LEU A 244 -10.99 -36.84 9.29
C LEU A 244 -12.46 -36.43 9.23
N THR A 245 -13.27 -37.33 8.66
CA THR A 245 -14.72 -37.24 8.65
C THR A 245 -15.27 -37.31 10.06
N ARG A 246 -15.92 -36.20 10.43
CA ARG A 246 -16.74 -35.95 11.60
C ARG A 246 -17.94 -36.91 11.64
N SER A 247 -17.98 -37.81 12.61
CA SER A 247 -19.20 -38.55 13.00
C SER A 247 -19.83 -37.83 14.18
N TYR A 248 -20.95 -37.15 13.93
CA TYR A 248 -21.81 -36.61 14.98
C TYR A 248 -22.70 -37.72 15.52
N HIS A 249 -22.44 -38.17 16.75
CA HIS A 249 -23.45 -38.87 17.52
C HIS A 249 -24.44 -37.86 18.08
N ASN A 250 -25.68 -37.92 17.56
CA ASN A 250 -26.87 -37.36 18.17
C ASN A 250 -27.10 -37.99 19.54
N THR A 251 -27.10 -37.19 20.61
CA THR A 251 -27.72 -37.54 21.89
C THR A 251 -29.12 -36.92 21.94
N PRO A 252 -30.19 -37.72 22.12
CA PRO A 252 -31.54 -37.21 22.28
C PRO A 252 -31.79 -36.83 23.74
N GLY A 253 -32.12 -35.57 24.03
CA GLY A 253 -32.62 -35.21 25.37
C GLY A 253 -32.32 -33.82 25.94
N GLN A 254 -32.21 -32.76 25.13
CA GLN A 254 -32.25 -31.39 25.67
C GLN A 254 -33.40 -30.58 25.07
N PRO A 255 -34.26 -29.96 25.90
CA PRO A 255 -35.28 -29.04 25.41
C PRO A 255 -34.64 -27.70 24.99
N PRO A 256 -35.23 -27.01 24.00
CA PRO A 256 -34.70 -25.72 23.53
C PRO A 256 -34.88 -24.65 24.61
N LEU A 257 -33.79 -23.96 24.95
CA LEU A 257 -33.81 -22.79 25.81
C LEU A 257 -34.53 -21.65 25.08
N SER A 258 -35.62 -21.19 25.69
CA SER A 258 -36.40 -20.03 25.28
C SER A 258 -35.56 -18.74 25.41
N LEU A 259 -35.49 -17.98 24.32
CA LEU A 259 -35.04 -16.59 24.30
C LEU A 259 -36.04 -15.72 25.07
N SER A 260 -35.64 -15.19 26.22
CA SER A 260 -36.30 -14.05 26.85
C SER A 260 -35.49 -12.79 26.62
N LEU A 261 -35.97 -11.93 25.73
CA LEU A 261 -35.60 -10.51 25.65
C LEU A 261 -36.17 -9.81 26.88
N SER A 262 -35.30 -9.29 27.76
CA SER A 262 -35.67 -8.30 28.76
C SER A 262 -35.04 -6.96 28.37
N SER A 263 -35.88 -6.10 27.82
CA SER A 263 -35.68 -4.66 27.78
C SER A 263 -35.81 -4.09 29.19
N SER A 264 -34.81 -3.35 29.66
CA SER A 264 -34.99 -2.37 30.73
C SER A 264 -34.25 -1.10 30.35
N SER A 265 -35.07 -0.14 29.91
CA SER A 265 -34.87 1.28 30.03
C SER A 265 -34.85 1.68 31.52
N GLU A 266 -33.81 2.41 31.92
CA GLU A 266 -33.85 3.69 32.66
C GLU A 266 -32.45 4.29 32.69
#